data_AF-A0A7W7C5R1-F1
#
_entry.id   AF-A0A7W7C5R1-F1
#
_cell.length_a   1.000
_cell.length_b   1.000
_cell.length_c   1.000
_cell.angle_alpha   90.00
_cell.angle_beta   90.00
_cell.angle_gamma   90.00
#
_symmetry.space_group_name_H-M   'P 1'
#
loop_
_entity.id
_entity.type
_entity.pdbx_description
1 polymer ?
#
loop_
_entity_poly.entity_id
_entity_poly.type
_entity_poly.pdbx_seq_one_letter_code
_entity_poly.pdbx_strand_id
1 'polypeptide(L)'
;MTSAVLLDAGVVTRCRRRVHLEHDPTMVNATKAPPDPAAEQRMSDAAAHRRAVADRLSRQVGAEWTEVPAGEGPADRERITTAVLGAGARFVWGGLLPSDRSGGRRGGIDLLVRDGSGGYIPVLVVRHKITDPGTGARTTPFGQLYPGSARVDPIRKVRPQPRDQLRLAHAHRLLQAAGLAARGRAMGGVIGLDADVVLWHDLDAPTWPNGRTALKEYDARFADRLAVAAAAAGERDALARPSRILECRSCPWWPTCEAALIERRDVSLVVRGEDAVSLRGIGVSTVDQLAAQPTAVEAPAQMVGMPFGDAVLLARAWLRGASLVRREERVLVPRADVELDVDMESFGDAGAYMWGCHLSGADIGEPQGYRAFVTWDPLPCADEARSFGEFWSYLTHVRLRASARGLSFRAYCYNELAENRWMLGSAERFAGKPDIPTLQTVQDFIGSPQWVDLFGIVRDQFLCAKGKGLKMIAPAAGFSWRDPEAGGENSMRWYRDAVGMDGGEPRPDQRDRLLEYNEDDVRATWTLRRWMDSPAVYELPYAGEL
;
A
#
# COMPACT_ATOMS: atom_id res chain seq x y z
N MET A 1 -37.72 -16.22 -9.81
CA MET A 1 -36.44 -16.94 -9.77
C MET A 1 -35.38 -15.96 -9.32
N THR A 2 -34.99 -15.98 -8.04
CA THR A 2 -33.89 -15.15 -7.55
C THR A 2 -32.61 -15.61 -8.25
N SER A 3 -32.03 -14.74 -9.09
CA SER A 3 -30.74 -15.02 -9.74
C SER A 3 -29.71 -15.31 -8.66
N ALA A 4 -29.08 -16.49 -8.70
CA ALA A 4 -28.04 -16.86 -7.75
C ALA A 4 -26.92 -15.81 -7.78
N VAL A 5 -26.50 -15.34 -6.60
CA VAL A 5 -25.38 -14.40 -6.46
C VAL A 5 -24.09 -15.10 -6.84
N LEU A 6 -23.32 -14.51 -7.77
CA LEU A 6 -22.03 -15.01 -8.22
C LEU A 6 -20.92 -14.01 -7.88
N LEU A 7 -19.93 -14.45 -7.12
CA LEU A 7 -18.83 -13.61 -6.64
C LEU A 7 -17.50 -13.99 -7.29
N ASP A 8 -16.64 -12.99 -7.51
CA ASP A 8 -15.27 -13.16 -7.99
C ASP A 8 -14.28 -13.37 -6.83
N ALA A 9 -13.02 -13.68 -7.17
CA ALA A 9 -11.97 -13.92 -6.18
C ALA A 9 -11.64 -12.72 -5.29
N GLY A 10 -11.95 -11.50 -5.72
CA GLY A 10 -11.63 -10.27 -4.98
C GLY A 10 -12.49 -10.08 -3.73
N VAL A 11 -13.66 -10.73 -3.62
CA VAL A 11 -14.57 -10.50 -2.49
C VAL A 11 -13.98 -10.90 -1.13
N VAL A 12 -13.12 -11.91 -1.09
CA VAL A 12 -12.51 -12.43 0.16
C VAL A 12 -11.45 -11.50 0.74
N THR A 13 -11.03 -10.47 -0.02
CA THR A 13 -10.13 -9.41 0.45
C THR A 13 -10.82 -8.05 0.59
N ARG A 14 -12.08 -7.91 0.15
CA ARG A 14 -12.86 -6.65 0.29
C ARG A 14 -13.47 -6.51 1.67
N CYS A 15 -13.96 -5.34 2.03
CA CYS A 15 -14.74 -5.09 3.24
C CYS A 15 -16.11 -5.80 3.17
N ARG A 16 -16.58 -6.35 4.30
CA ARG A 16 -17.92 -7.00 4.38
C ARG A 16 -19.03 -6.03 4.00
N ARG A 17 -18.95 -4.80 4.50
CA ARG A 17 -19.95 -3.76 4.21
C ARG A 17 -19.94 -3.36 2.74
N ARG A 18 -18.76 -3.28 2.10
CA ARG A 18 -18.66 -3.05 0.66
C ARG A 18 -19.35 -4.14 -0.15
N VAL A 19 -19.11 -5.42 0.20
CA VAL A 19 -19.80 -6.55 -0.47
C VAL A 19 -21.31 -6.44 -0.34
N HIS A 20 -21.82 -6.07 0.84
CA HIS A 20 -23.26 -5.83 1.04
C HIS A 20 -23.77 -4.69 0.13
N LEU A 21 -23.13 -3.52 0.17
CA LEU A 21 -23.55 -2.34 -0.60
C LEU A 21 -23.49 -2.56 -2.12
N GLU A 22 -22.52 -3.34 -2.61
CA GLU A 22 -22.41 -3.70 -4.03
C GLU A 22 -23.55 -4.62 -4.52
N HIS A 23 -24.29 -5.27 -3.60
CA HIS A 23 -25.36 -6.22 -3.89
C HIS A 23 -26.72 -5.81 -3.31
N ASP A 24 -26.82 -4.62 -2.71
CA ASP A 24 -28.07 -4.06 -2.18
C ASP A 24 -28.81 -3.32 -3.31
N PRO A 25 -30.01 -3.76 -3.73
CA PRO A 25 -30.78 -3.13 -4.79
C PRO A 25 -31.12 -1.65 -4.51
N THR A 26 -31.21 -1.26 -3.24
CA THR A 26 -31.52 0.12 -2.85
C THR A 26 -30.34 1.08 -3.03
N MET A 27 -29.12 0.53 -3.15
CA MET A 27 -27.88 1.31 -3.22
C MET A 27 -27.39 1.56 -4.65
N VAL A 28 -28.12 1.11 -5.67
CA VAL A 28 -27.72 1.25 -7.09
C VAL A 28 -27.42 2.71 -7.46
N ASN A 29 -28.26 3.63 -7.00
CA ASN A 29 -28.18 5.06 -7.31
C ASN A 29 -27.47 5.89 -6.22
N ALA A 30 -26.88 5.24 -5.22
CA ALA A 30 -26.21 5.95 -4.15
C ALA A 30 -24.91 6.60 -4.65
N THR A 31 -24.64 7.81 -4.16
CA THR A 31 -23.44 8.56 -4.49
C THR A 31 -22.19 7.82 -4.02
N LYS A 32 -21.24 7.64 -4.94
CA LYS A 32 -19.92 7.06 -4.67
C LYS A 32 -18.86 8.16 -4.70
N ALA A 33 -17.80 7.98 -3.93
CA ALA A 33 -16.60 8.78 -4.09
C ALA A 33 -16.06 8.63 -5.52
N PRO A 34 -15.44 9.68 -6.08
CA PRO A 34 -14.84 9.61 -7.41
C PRO A 34 -13.80 8.48 -7.47
N PRO A 35 -13.53 7.94 -8.67
CA PRO A 35 -12.47 6.96 -8.85
C PRO A 35 -11.14 7.48 -8.29
N ASP A 36 -10.41 6.61 -7.60
CA ASP A 36 -9.07 6.88 -7.12
C ASP A 36 -8.10 6.78 -8.32
N PRO A 37 -7.53 7.90 -8.81
CA PRO A 37 -6.69 7.85 -10.00
C PRO A 37 -5.42 7.00 -9.80
N ALA A 38 -4.93 6.89 -8.57
CA ALA A 38 -3.83 5.99 -8.24
C ALA A 38 -4.25 4.51 -8.31
N ALA A 39 -5.50 4.19 -7.99
CA ALA A 39 -6.03 2.85 -8.21
C ALA A 39 -6.14 2.54 -9.72
N GLU A 40 -6.60 3.48 -10.53
CA GLU A 40 -6.67 3.33 -11.99
C GLU A 40 -5.28 3.10 -12.60
N GLN A 41 -4.28 3.87 -12.19
CA GLN A 41 -2.90 3.68 -12.63
C GLN A 41 -2.37 2.30 -12.24
N ARG A 42 -2.58 1.86 -10.99
CA ARG A 42 -2.17 0.52 -10.55
C ARG A 42 -2.83 -0.59 -11.35
N MET A 43 -4.09 -0.40 -11.75
CA MET A 43 -4.81 -1.35 -12.60
C MET A 43 -4.21 -1.39 -14.02
N SER A 44 -3.92 -0.23 -14.61
CA SER A 44 -3.27 -0.12 -15.92
C SER A 44 -1.88 -0.77 -15.92
N ASP A 45 -1.04 -0.42 -14.95
CA ASP A 45 0.30 -0.99 -14.78
C ASP A 45 0.29 -2.51 -14.60
N ALA A 46 -0.67 -3.02 -13.82
CA ALA A 46 -0.82 -4.45 -13.64
C ALA A 46 -1.27 -5.16 -14.93
N ALA A 47 -2.10 -4.51 -15.77
CA ALA A 47 -2.49 -5.03 -17.08
C ALA A 47 -1.29 -5.06 -18.05
N ALA A 48 -0.50 -3.99 -18.10
CA ALA A 48 0.73 -3.93 -18.91
C ALA A 48 1.75 -5.00 -18.47
N HIS A 49 1.97 -5.16 -17.16
CA HIS A 49 2.84 -6.22 -16.62
C HIS A 49 2.37 -7.62 -17.03
N ARG A 50 1.07 -7.91 -16.89
CA ARG A 50 0.50 -9.19 -17.32
C ARG A 50 0.72 -9.45 -18.80
N ARG A 51 0.52 -8.44 -19.65
CA ARG A 51 0.77 -8.55 -21.09
C ARG A 51 2.24 -8.85 -21.38
N ALA A 52 3.18 -8.11 -20.76
CA ALA A 52 4.61 -8.34 -20.92
C ALA A 52 5.04 -9.75 -20.50
N VAL A 53 4.49 -10.26 -19.38
CA VAL A 53 4.72 -11.65 -18.93
C VAL A 53 4.16 -12.65 -19.94
N ALA A 54 2.94 -12.44 -20.44
CA ALA A 54 2.31 -13.31 -21.44
C ALA A 54 3.13 -13.38 -22.73
N ASP A 55 3.60 -12.24 -23.24
CA ASP A 55 4.41 -12.16 -24.47
C ASP A 55 5.79 -12.82 -24.32
N ARG A 56 6.33 -12.83 -23.10
CA ARG A 56 7.58 -13.54 -22.81
C ARG A 56 7.36 -15.04 -22.68
N LEU A 57 6.30 -15.47 -21.99
CA LEU A 57 5.96 -16.88 -21.84
C LEU A 57 5.58 -17.51 -23.19
N SER A 58 4.75 -16.84 -24.00
CA SER A 58 4.31 -17.34 -25.30
C SER A 58 5.49 -17.61 -26.23
N ARG A 59 6.49 -16.73 -26.26
CA ARG A 59 7.76 -16.94 -26.99
C ARG A 59 8.56 -18.14 -26.47
N GLN A 60 8.49 -18.42 -25.17
CA GLN A 60 9.26 -19.49 -24.55
C GLN A 60 8.62 -20.88 -24.71
N VAL A 61 7.28 -20.96 -24.61
CA VAL A 61 6.54 -22.23 -24.76
C VAL A 61 6.09 -22.51 -26.20
N GLY A 62 6.14 -21.49 -27.08
CA GLY A 62 5.87 -21.63 -28.51
C GLY A 62 4.48 -22.18 -28.82
N ALA A 63 4.44 -23.23 -29.65
CA ALA A 63 3.19 -23.82 -30.16
C ALA A 63 2.27 -24.41 -29.08
N GLU A 64 2.76 -24.59 -27.85
CA GLU A 64 1.96 -25.09 -26.73
C GLU A 64 1.12 -23.99 -26.04
N TRP A 65 1.31 -22.72 -26.44
CA TRP A 65 0.55 -21.57 -25.97
C TRP A 65 -0.82 -21.47 -26.63
N THR A 66 -1.86 -21.22 -25.84
CA THR A 66 -3.20 -20.90 -26.31
C THR A 66 -3.71 -19.71 -25.54
N GLU A 67 -4.25 -18.70 -26.24
CA GLU A 67 -4.76 -17.48 -25.63
C GLU A 67 -6.26 -17.34 -25.87
N VAL A 68 -7.02 -17.11 -24.81
CA VAL A 68 -8.45 -16.81 -24.89
C VAL A 68 -8.62 -15.32 -25.25
N PRO A 69 -9.32 -14.98 -26.34
CA PRO A 69 -9.47 -13.60 -26.78
C PRO A 69 -10.12 -12.71 -25.71
N ALA A 70 -9.49 -11.59 -25.37
CA ALA A 70 -9.96 -10.68 -24.32
C ALA A 70 -11.16 -9.80 -24.75
N GLY A 71 -11.34 -9.57 -26.05
CA GLY A 71 -12.40 -8.73 -26.60
C GLY A 71 -13.79 -9.37 -26.65
N GLU A 72 -13.87 -10.68 -26.36
CA GLU A 72 -15.12 -11.43 -26.38
C GLU A 72 -15.94 -11.24 -25.09
N GLY A 73 -17.26 -11.35 -25.22
CA GLY A 73 -18.18 -11.30 -24.07
C GLY A 73 -17.93 -12.43 -23.06
N PRO A 74 -18.33 -12.28 -21.78
CA PRO A 74 -18.07 -13.30 -20.76
C PRO A 74 -18.54 -14.70 -21.12
N ALA A 75 -19.74 -14.85 -21.71
CA ALA A 75 -20.27 -16.15 -22.12
C ALA A 75 -19.39 -16.81 -23.20
N ASP A 76 -18.82 -16.02 -24.10
CA ASP A 76 -18.03 -16.49 -25.24
C ASP A 76 -16.63 -16.90 -24.75
N ARG A 77 -16.04 -16.09 -23.87
CA ARG A 77 -14.80 -16.44 -23.17
C ARG A 77 -14.92 -17.71 -22.34
N GLU A 78 -16.03 -17.91 -21.64
CA GLU A 78 -16.29 -19.14 -20.87
C GLU A 78 -16.38 -20.37 -21.79
N ARG A 79 -17.11 -20.25 -22.93
CA ARG A 79 -17.20 -21.33 -23.93
C ARG A 79 -15.84 -21.65 -24.55
N ILE A 80 -15.09 -20.63 -25.00
CA ILE A 80 -13.76 -20.80 -25.60
C ILE A 80 -12.82 -21.46 -24.59
N THR A 81 -12.79 -20.96 -23.35
CA THR A 81 -11.96 -21.53 -22.27
C THR A 81 -12.29 -23.01 -22.07
N THR A 82 -13.58 -23.35 -21.97
CA THR A 82 -14.00 -24.75 -21.79
C THR A 82 -13.57 -25.63 -22.97
N ALA A 83 -13.71 -25.15 -24.20
CA ALA A 83 -13.33 -25.87 -25.41
C ALA A 83 -11.82 -26.15 -25.45
N VAL A 84 -10.97 -25.14 -25.20
CA VAL A 84 -9.51 -25.32 -25.24
C VAL A 84 -9.00 -26.19 -24.08
N LEU A 85 -9.62 -26.09 -22.90
CA LEU A 85 -9.28 -26.96 -21.78
C LEU A 85 -9.67 -28.41 -22.04
N GLY A 86 -10.85 -28.64 -22.65
CA GLY A 86 -11.32 -29.97 -23.07
C GLY A 86 -10.48 -30.58 -24.17
N ALA A 87 -9.94 -29.78 -25.09
CA ALA A 87 -8.99 -30.20 -26.11
C ALA A 87 -7.59 -30.54 -25.55
N GLY A 88 -7.35 -30.26 -24.26
CA GLY A 88 -6.07 -30.57 -23.61
C GLY A 88 -4.95 -29.58 -23.94
N ALA A 89 -5.28 -28.33 -24.29
CA ALA A 89 -4.28 -27.28 -24.49
C ALA A 89 -3.35 -27.17 -23.26
N ARG A 90 -2.04 -27.10 -23.49
CA ARG A 90 -1.07 -27.24 -22.38
C ARG A 90 -0.96 -25.98 -21.53
N PHE A 91 -0.95 -24.81 -22.17
CA PHE A 91 -0.86 -23.52 -21.49
C PHE A 91 -1.97 -22.59 -22.02
N VAL A 92 -2.95 -22.27 -21.19
CA VAL A 92 -4.11 -21.44 -21.58
C VAL A 92 -4.09 -20.12 -20.84
N TRP A 93 -3.86 -19.02 -21.56
CA TRP A 93 -3.84 -17.67 -21.02
C TRP A 93 -5.21 -16.98 -21.09
N GLY A 94 -5.54 -16.19 -20.07
CA GLY A 94 -6.74 -15.36 -20.02
C GLY A 94 -8.05 -16.14 -19.84
N GLY A 95 -7.97 -17.37 -19.35
CA GLY A 95 -9.11 -18.28 -19.21
C GLY A 95 -10.17 -17.78 -18.23
N LEU A 96 -11.43 -17.75 -18.68
CA LEU A 96 -12.60 -17.54 -17.84
C LEU A 96 -13.26 -18.89 -17.56
N LEU A 97 -13.26 -19.32 -16.31
CA LEU A 97 -13.73 -20.66 -15.93
C LEU A 97 -15.26 -20.72 -15.88
N PRO A 98 -15.86 -21.91 -16.10
CA PRO A 98 -17.29 -22.12 -15.91
C PRO A 98 -17.79 -21.62 -14.56
N SER A 99 -18.87 -20.84 -14.58
CA SER A 99 -19.46 -20.31 -13.35
C SER A 99 -20.04 -21.43 -12.47
N ASP A 100 -19.56 -21.54 -11.24
CA ASP A 100 -20.05 -22.48 -10.22
C ASP A 100 -21.29 -21.88 -9.53
N ARG A 101 -22.47 -22.17 -10.09
CA ARG A 101 -23.75 -21.63 -9.59
C ARG A 101 -24.16 -22.18 -8.23
N SER A 102 -23.80 -23.42 -7.91
CA SER A 102 -24.13 -24.02 -6.62
C SER A 102 -23.25 -23.46 -5.51
N GLY A 103 -21.98 -23.19 -5.81
CA GLY A 103 -21.03 -22.57 -4.88
C GLY A 103 -20.98 -21.04 -4.93
N GLY A 104 -21.72 -20.40 -5.83
CA GLY A 104 -21.80 -18.94 -5.94
C GLY A 104 -20.54 -18.27 -6.49
N ARG A 105 -19.72 -18.97 -7.29
CA ARG A 105 -18.41 -18.48 -7.77
C ARG A 105 -18.44 -18.20 -9.27
N ARG A 106 -17.71 -17.16 -9.67
CA ARG A 106 -17.37 -16.88 -11.07
C ARG A 106 -15.95 -16.32 -11.17
N GLY A 107 -15.40 -16.27 -12.37
CA GLY A 107 -14.15 -15.56 -12.64
C GLY A 107 -13.15 -16.40 -13.42
N GLY A 108 -11.95 -15.87 -13.55
CA GLY A 108 -10.88 -16.45 -14.33
C GLY A 108 -9.52 -16.31 -13.63
N ILE A 109 -8.49 -16.77 -14.31
CA ILE A 109 -7.10 -16.68 -13.87
C ILE A 109 -6.21 -16.29 -15.06
N ASP A 110 -5.02 -15.76 -14.78
CA ASP A 110 -4.10 -15.30 -15.83
C ASP A 110 -3.62 -16.46 -16.70
N LEU A 111 -3.20 -17.58 -16.10
CA LEU A 111 -2.70 -18.75 -16.81
C LEU A 111 -3.23 -20.06 -16.18
N LEU A 112 -3.61 -21.00 -17.04
CA LEU A 112 -3.94 -22.39 -16.67
C LEU A 112 -2.89 -23.31 -17.28
N VAL A 113 -2.29 -24.15 -16.44
CA VAL A 113 -1.25 -25.11 -16.82
C VAL A 113 -1.83 -26.52 -16.75
N ARG A 114 -1.76 -27.28 -17.84
CA ARG A 114 -2.19 -28.67 -17.86
C ARG A 114 -1.20 -29.54 -17.06
N ASP A 115 -1.73 -30.31 -16.12
CA ASP A 115 -0.93 -31.27 -15.36
C ASP A 115 -0.68 -32.55 -16.17
N GLY A 116 0.49 -33.17 -15.97
CA GLY A 116 0.87 -34.41 -16.67
C GLY A 116 -0.06 -35.59 -16.35
N SER A 117 -0.68 -35.59 -15.16
CA SER A 117 -1.67 -36.59 -14.75
C SER A 117 -3.12 -36.23 -15.16
N GLY A 118 -3.30 -35.09 -15.82
CA GLY A 118 -4.60 -34.56 -16.25
C GLY A 118 -5.16 -33.46 -15.34
N GLY A 119 -6.05 -32.65 -15.90
CA GLY A 119 -6.59 -31.45 -15.24
C GLY A 119 -5.63 -30.25 -15.32
N TYR A 120 -5.99 -29.16 -14.65
CA TYR A 120 -5.32 -27.87 -14.73
C TYR A 120 -4.95 -27.31 -13.35
N ILE A 121 -3.84 -26.57 -13.34
CA ILE A 121 -3.29 -25.86 -12.20
C ILE A 121 -3.36 -24.35 -12.50
N PRO A 122 -3.94 -23.52 -11.60
CA PRO A 122 -3.98 -22.08 -11.80
C PRO A 122 -2.62 -21.43 -11.53
N VAL A 123 -2.24 -20.48 -12.39
CA VAL A 123 -1.06 -19.63 -12.22
C VAL A 123 -1.48 -18.17 -12.33
N LEU A 124 -1.14 -17.40 -11.31
CA LEU A 124 -1.47 -16.00 -11.15
C LEU A 124 -0.29 -15.11 -11.56
N VAL A 125 -0.56 -13.99 -12.23
CA VAL A 125 0.45 -12.96 -12.53
C VAL A 125 0.14 -11.69 -11.75
N VAL A 126 1.12 -11.24 -10.97
CA VAL A 126 1.00 -10.11 -10.05
C VAL A 126 2.14 -9.11 -10.23
N ARG A 127 1.85 -7.82 -9.97
CA ARG A 127 2.81 -6.73 -10.05
C ARG A 127 3.33 -6.35 -8.66
N HIS A 128 3.85 -7.33 -7.94
CA HIS A 128 4.56 -7.14 -6.67
C HIS A 128 5.59 -8.25 -6.48
N LYS A 129 6.59 -8.02 -5.63
CA LYS A 129 7.57 -9.05 -5.26
C LYS A 129 6.88 -10.21 -4.55
N ILE A 130 7.25 -11.43 -4.92
CA ILE A 130 6.71 -12.68 -4.37
C ILE A 130 7.75 -13.47 -3.56
N THR A 131 9.00 -13.06 -3.63
CA THR A 131 10.12 -13.61 -2.87
C THR A 131 11.00 -12.48 -2.35
N ASP A 132 11.70 -12.75 -1.24
CA ASP A 132 12.77 -11.91 -0.71
C ASP A 132 14.08 -12.74 -0.63
N PRO A 133 15.25 -12.11 -0.45
CA PRO A 133 16.49 -12.84 -0.17
C PRO A 133 16.34 -13.74 1.06
N GLY A 134 16.74 -15.00 0.94
CA GLY A 134 16.62 -16.01 2.00
C GLY A 134 16.59 -17.42 1.42
N THR A 135 16.02 -18.39 2.12
CA THR A 135 15.88 -19.77 1.60
C THR A 135 14.48 -20.30 1.90
N GLY A 136 14.06 -21.34 1.16
CA GLY A 136 12.85 -22.11 1.49
C GLY A 136 11.66 -21.92 0.55
N ALA A 137 11.71 -20.97 -0.39
CA ALA A 137 10.67 -20.87 -1.42
C ALA A 137 10.72 -22.09 -2.35
N ARG A 138 9.56 -22.58 -2.82
CA ARG A 138 9.52 -23.61 -3.86
C ARG A 138 9.31 -22.95 -5.22
N THR A 139 10.35 -22.96 -6.05
CA THR A 139 10.34 -22.23 -7.32
C THR A 139 10.66 -23.12 -8.51
N THR A 140 10.24 -22.67 -9.70
CA THR A 140 10.79 -23.11 -10.99
C THR A 140 11.32 -21.90 -11.76
N PRO A 141 12.27 -22.08 -12.70
CA PRO A 141 12.62 -21.02 -13.66
C PRO A 141 11.37 -20.52 -14.39
N PHE A 142 11.33 -19.23 -14.75
CA PHE A 142 10.17 -18.57 -15.37
C PHE A 142 9.43 -19.36 -16.46
N GLY A 143 10.15 -20.04 -17.37
CA GLY A 143 9.54 -20.83 -18.44
C GLY A 143 9.30 -22.31 -18.14
N GLN A 144 9.66 -22.79 -16.96
CA GLN A 144 9.37 -24.15 -16.52
C GLN A 144 8.08 -24.15 -15.71
N LEU A 145 6.96 -24.13 -16.43
CA LEU A 145 5.61 -24.00 -15.88
C LEU A 145 5.06 -25.36 -15.40
N TYR A 146 5.75 -26.07 -14.51
CA TYR A 146 5.26 -27.34 -13.95
C TYR A 146 5.66 -27.50 -12.48
N PRO A 147 4.73 -27.67 -11.53
CA PRO A 147 5.07 -27.74 -10.11
C PRO A 147 5.91 -28.97 -9.74
N GLY A 148 5.83 -30.07 -10.50
CA GLY A 148 6.63 -31.27 -10.23
C GLY A 148 8.14 -31.07 -10.44
N SER A 149 8.54 -30.07 -11.24
CA SER A 149 9.95 -29.66 -11.36
C SER A 149 10.37 -28.63 -10.31
N ALA A 150 9.46 -28.14 -9.47
CA ALA A 150 9.78 -27.17 -8.43
C ALA A 150 10.76 -27.75 -7.40
N ARG A 151 11.74 -26.94 -7.01
CA ARG A 151 12.74 -27.27 -5.97
C ARG A 151 12.75 -26.18 -4.91
N VAL A 152 13.30 -26.51 -3.74
CA VAL A 152 13.57 -25.49 -2.72
C VAL A 152 14.67 -24.58 -3.25
N ASP A 153 14.39 -23.29 -3.31
CA ASP A 153 15.29 -22.26 -3.80
C ASP A 153 16.33 -21.92 -2.70
N PRO A 154 17.63 -21.96 -3.02
CA PRO A 154 18.69 -21.69 -2.06
C PRO A 154 18.93 -20.19 -1.79
N ILE A 155 18.31 -19.29 -2.56
CA ILE A 155 18.51 -17.83 -2.43
C ILE A 155 17.20 -17.04 -2.31
N ARG A 156 16.03 -17.71 -2.39
CA ARG A 156 14.72 -17.09 -2.21
C ARG A 156 13.95 -17.68 -1.01
N LYS A 157 13.42 -16.80 -0.17
CA LYS A 157 12.33 -17.12 0.77
C LYS A 157 11.01 -16.56 0.24
N VAL A 158 9.90 -17.19 0.62
CA VAL A 158 8.56 -16.72 0.26
C VAL A 158 8.30 -15.35 0.90
N ARG A 159 7.89 -14.38 0.09
CA ARG A 159 7.33 -13.12 0.62
C ARG A 159 5.85 -13.34 0.93
N PRO A 160 5.38 -13.10 2.16
CA PRO A 160 3.98 -13.36 2.52
C PRO A 160 3.02 -12.52 1.67
N GLN A 161 2.23 -13.18 0.82
CA GLN A 161 1.15 -12.57 0.04
C GLN A 161 -0.14 -13.39 0.18
N PRO A 162 -0.84 -13.30 1.32
CA PRO A 162 -2.06 -14.07 1.59
C PRO A 162 -3.14 -13.93 0.49
N ARG A 163 -3.25 -12.72 -0.09
CA ARG A 163 -4.20 -12.42 -1.18
C ARG A 163 -3.98 -13.27 -2.43
N ASP A 164 -2.73 -13.63 -2.75
CA ASP A 164 -2.42 -14.39 -3.96
C ASP A 164 -2.87 -15.84 -3.81
N GLN A 165 -2.59 -16.45 -2.65
CA GLN A 165 -3.06 -17.79 -2.31
C GLN A 165 -4.59 -17.89 -2.27
N LEU A 166 -5.30 -16.86 -1.77
CA LEU A 166 -6.76 -16.82 -1.80
C LEU A 166 -7.33 -16.75 -3.23
N ARG A 167 -6.68 -16.00 -4.13
CA ARG A 167 -7.07 -15.96 -5.56
C ARG A 167 -6.80 -17.29 -6.26
N LEU A 168 -5.69 -17.95 -5.94
CA LEU A 168 -5.38 -19.30 -6.43
C LEU A 168 -6.39 -20.33 -5.91
N ALA A 169 -6.76 -20.27 -4.63
CA ALA A 169 -7.79 -21.11 -4.02
C ALA A 169 -9.16 -20.92 -4.72
N HIS A 170 -9.53 -19.67 -5.03
CA HIS A 170 -10.75 -19.38 -5.80
C HIS A 170 -10.75 -20.07 -7.18
N ALA A 171 -9.66 -19.90 -7.95
CA ALA A 171 -9.51 -20.52 -9.25
C ALA A 171 -9.49 -22.05 -9.16
N HIS A 172 -8.83 -22.61 -8.13
CA HIS A 172 -8.82 -24.03 -7.86
C HIS A 172 -10.23 -24.58 -7.57
N ARG A 173 -11.04 -23.88 -6.76
CA ARG A 173 -12.43 -24.28 -6.49
C ARG A 173 -13.30 -24.23 -7.73
N LEU A 174 -13.13 -23.24 -8.61
CA LEU A 174 -13.82 -23.21 -9.92
C LEU A 174 -13.41 -24.39 -10.81
N LEU A 175 -12.12 -24.70 -10.88
CA LEU A 175 -11.63 -25.87 -11.62
C LEU A 175 -12.20 -27.18 -11.04
N GLN A 176 -12.29 -27.31 -9.71
CA GLN A 176 -12.89 -28.48 -9.07
C GLN A 176 -14.38 -28.60 -9.40
N ALA A 177 -15.13 -27.51 -9.31
CA ALA A 177 -16.56 -27.49 -9.65
C ALA A 177 -16.82 -27.87 -11.12
N ALA A 178 -15.90 -27.49 -12.02
CA ALA A 178 -15.96 -27.86 -13.44
C ALA A 178 -15.41 -29.28 -13.74
N GLY A 179 -14.87 -30.01 -12.74
CA GLY A 179 -14.21 -31.30 -12.97
C GLY A 179 -12.88 -31.21 -13.72
N LEU A 180 -12.27 -30.02 -13.76
CA LEU A 180 -11.06 -29.69 -14.53
C LEU A 180 -9.81 -29.49 -13.65
N ALA A 181 -9.92 -29.60 -12.32
CA ALA A 181 -8.77 -29.48 -11.42
C ALA A 181 -7.78 -30.64 -11.62
N ALA A 182 -6.48 -30.32 -11.56
CA ALA A 182 -5.43 -31.34 -11.53
C ALA A 182 -5.62 -32.31 -10.35
N ARG A 183 -5.29 -33.58 -10.58
CA ARG A 183 -5.39 -34.62 -9.55
C ARG A 183 -4.23 -34.51 -8.57
N GLY A 184 -4.47 -34.85 -7.30
CA GLY A 184 -3.45 -34.82 -6.25
C GLY A 184 -3.53 -33.53 -5.41
N ARG A 185 -2.36 -32.96 -5.07
CA ARG A 185 -2.28 -31.78 -4.19
C ARG A 185 -2.82 -30.54 -4.90
N ALA A 186 -3.55 -29.70 -4.16
CA ALA A 186 -4.04 -28.42 -4.66
C ALA A 186 -2.89 -27.43 -4.82
N MET A 187 -2.22 -27.45 -5.96
CA MET A 187 -1.12 -26.54 -6.28
C MET A 187 -1.64 -25.24 -6.92
N GLY A 188 -0.90 -24.14 -6.75
CA GLY A 188 -1.08 -22.91 -7.51
C GLY A 188 0.24 -22.14 -7.67
N GLY A 189 0.44 -21.52 -8.83
CA GLY A 189 1.67 -20.78 -9.16
C GLY A 189 1.48 -19.27 -9.09
N VAL A 190 2.52 -18.52 -8.78
CA VAL A 190 2.53 -17.05 -8.85
C VAL A 190 3.77 -16.57 -9.60
N ILE A 191 3.59 -15.66 -10.54
CA ILE A 191 4.64 -14.92 -11.24
C ILE A 191 4.58 -13.47 -10.78
N GLY A 192 5.66 -13.00 -10.17
CA GLY A 192 5.75 -11.68 -9.55
C GLY A 192 6.22 -10.57 -10.49
N LEU A 193 6.56 -9.44 -9.89
CA LEU A 193 7.10 -8.26 -10.58
C LEU A 193 8.37 -8.55 -11.38
N ASP A 194 9.30 -9.31 -10.81
CA ASP A 194 10.61 -9.58 -11.43
C ASP A 194 10.51 -10.55 -12.63
N ALA A 195 9.41 -11.31 -12.71
CA ALA A 195 9.15 -12.28 -13.78
C ALA A 195 10.35 -13.21 -14.07
N ASP A 196 11.08 -13.65 -13.04
CA ASP A 196 12.30 -14.48 -13.15
C ASP A 196 12.06 -15.94 -12.77
N VAL A 197 11.09 -16.20 -11.88
CA VAL A 197 10.68 -17.52 -11.41
C VAL A 197 9.15 -17.65 -11.32
N VAL A 198 8.68 -18.89 -11.20
CA VAL A 198 7.31 -19.18 -10.71
C VAL A 198 7.41 -19.68 -9.28
N LEU A 199 6.73 -19.02 -8.35
CA LEU A 199 6.57 -19.48 -6.97
C LEU A 199 5.37 -20.43 -6.88
N TRP A 200 5.60 -21.64 -6.37
CA TRP A 200 4.55 -22.65 -6.22
C TRP A 200 4.08 -22.78 -4.77
N HIS A 201 2.78 -22.64 -4.57
CA HIS A 201 2.09 -22.85 -3.30
C HIS A 201 1.38 -24.20 -3.29
N ASP A 202 1.51 -24.93 -2.18
CA ASP A 202 0.63 -26.03 -1.81
C ASP A 202 -0.54 -25.43 -1.00
N LEU A 203 -1.72 -25.34 -1.60
CA LEU A 203 -2.89 -24.67 -1.03
C LEU A 203 -3.56 -25.49 0.08
N ASP A 204 -3.20 -26.77 0.19
CA ASP A 204 -3.63 -27.70 1.25
C ASP A 204 -2.58 -27.84 2.36
N ALA A 205 -1.40 -27.22 2.23
CA ALA A 205 -0.42 -27.21 3.30
C ALA A 205 -0.87 -26.30 4.47
N PRO A 206 -0.61 -26.69 5.73
CA PRO A 206 -1.01 -25.93 6.92
C PRO A 206 -0.08 -24.74 7.18
N THR A 207 0.02 -23.83 6.21
CA THR A 207 0.95 -22.69 6.22
C THR A 207 0.33 -21.37 6.71
N TRP A 208 -0.97 -21.38 7.01
CA TRP A 208 -1.69 -20.21 7.53
C TRP A 208 -1.76 -20.22 9.07
N PRO A 209 -2.03 -19.07 9.71
CA PRO A 209 -2.18 -18.99 11.16
C PRO A 209 -3.10 -20.08 11.72
N ASN A 210 -2.74 -20.59 12.91
CA ASN A 210 -3.42 -21.70 13.59
C ASN A 210 -3.40 -23.03 12.80
N GLY A 211 -2.42 -23.22 11.90
CA GLY A 211 -2.28 -24.45 11.11
C GLY A 211 -3.37 -24.64 10.05
N ARG A 212 -4.05 -23.56 9.65
CA ARG A 212 -5.05 -23.59 8.57
C ARG A 212 -4.37 -23.76 7.20
N THR A 213 -5.14 -24.20 6.23
CA THR A 213 -4.74 -24.24 4.81
C THR A 213 -5.31 -23.03 4.07
N ALA A 214 -4.71 -22.66 2.94
CA ALA A 214 -5.22 -21.58 2.10
C ALA A 214 -6.65 -21.86 1.62
N LEU A 215 -6.94 -23.11 1.25
CA LEU A 215 -8.28 -23.53 0.85
C LEU A 215 -9.31 -23.39 1.98
N LYS A 216 -8.99 -23.84 3.20
CA LYS A 216 -9.90 -23.72 4.36
C LYS A 216 -10.10 -22.26 4.78
N GLU A 217 -9.08 -21.41 4.67
CA GLU A 217 -9.22 -19.97 4.89
C GLU A 217 -10.14 -19.34 3.84
N TYR A 218 -9.87 -19.64 2.56
CA TYR A 218 -10.67 -19.16 1.44
C TYR A 218 -12.14 -19.56 1.58
N ASP A 219 -12.45 -20.84 1.83
CA ASP A 219 -13.83 -21.32 1.89
C ASP A 219 -14.62 -20.61 2.99
N ALA A 220 -14.01 -20.41 4.16
CA ALA A 220 -14.64 -19.71 5.28
C ALA A 220 -14.93 -18.23 4.94
N ARG A 221 -13.95 -17.52 4.37
CA ARG A 221 -14.14 -16.12 3.95
C ARG A 221 -15.16 -15.99 2.84
N PHE A 222 -15.09 -16.88 1.84
CA PHE A 222 -15.98 -16.86 0.70
C PHE A 222 -17.42 -17.14 1.11
N ALA A 223 -17.65 -18.13 1.99
CA ALA A 223 -18.96 -18.44 2.53
C ALA A 223 -19.57 -17.23 3.28
N ASP A 224 -18.79 -16.54 4.12
CA ASP A 224 -19.22 -15.29 4.77
C ASP A 224 -19.62 -14.24 3.72
N ARG A 225 -18.81 -14.05 2.66
CA ARG A 225 -19.10 -13.02 1.64
C ARG A 225 -20.31 -13.35 0.78
N LEU A 226 -20.49 -14.63 0.44
CA LEU A 226 -21.67 -15.09 -0.25
C LEU A 226 -22.93 -14.90 0.59
N ALA A 227 -22.88 -15.20 1.90
CA ALA A 227 -23.99 -14.97 2.81
C ALA A 227 -24.34 -13.47 2.91
N VAL A 228 -23.34 -12.60 3.03
CA VAL A 228 -23.52 -11.14 3.07
C VAL A 228 -24.17 -10.63 1.78
N ALA A 229 -23.66 -11.04 0.61
CA ALA A 229 -24.17 -10.62 -0.69
C ALA A 229 -25.59 -11.16 -0.94
N ALA A 230 -25.87 -12.42 -0.57
CA ALA A 230 -27.19 -13.02 -0.68
C ALA A 230 -28.20 -12.44 0.32
N ALA A 231 -27.76 -11.92 1.47
CA ALA A 231 -28.64 -11.16 2.36
C ALA A 231 -29.02 -9.82 1.75
N ALA A 232 -28.04 -9.08 1.21
CA ALA A 232 -28.25 -7.80 0.54
C ALA A 232 -29.18 -7.93 -0.69
N ALA A 233 -28.88 -8.87 -1.59
CA ALA A 233 -29.66 -9.07 -2.81
C ALA A 233 -31.09 -9.57 -2.55
N GLY A 234 -31.32 -10.18 -1.39
CA GLY A 234 -32.65 -10.62 -0.94
C GLY A 234 -33.34 -9.63 -0.01
N GLU A 235 -32.79 -8.41 0.17
CA GLU A 235 -33.33 -7.37 1.06
C GLU A 235 -33.59 -7.87 2.49
N ARG A 236 -32.74 -8.78 2.98
CA ARG A 236 -32.75 -9.29 4.35
C ARG A 236 -31.88 -8.43 5.25
N ASP A 237 -31.99 -8.65 6.57
CA ASP A 237 -31.16 -7.97 7.56
C ASP A 237 -29.67 -7.97 7.19
N ALA A 238 -29.07 -6.78 7.28
CA ALA A 238 -27.68 -6.58 6.91
C ALA A 238 -26.74 -7.37 7.85
N LEU A 239 -26.09 -8.39 7.29
CA LEU A 239 -25.08 -9.20 7.99
C LEU A 239 -23.73 -8.47 8.18
N ALA A 240 -23.60 -7.28 7.58
CA ALA A 240 -22.42 -6.43 7.66
C ALA A 240 -22.81 -4.97 7.92
N ARG A 241 -22.29 -4.42 9.01
CA ARG A 241 -22.45 -3.02 9.40
C ARG A 241 -21.18 -2.22 9.08
N PRO A 242 -21.28 -0.90 8.88
CA PRO A 242 -20.11 -0.04 8.73
C PRO A 242 -19.15 -0.18 9.93
N SER A 243 -17.85 -0.22 9.65
CA SER A 243 -16.77 -0.07 10.62
C SER A 243 -15.59 0.48 9.82
N ARG A 244 -14.96 1.55 10.30
CA ARG A 244 -13.80 2.14 9.63
C ARG A 244 -12.64 1.15 9.67
N ILE A 245 -12.07 0.86 8.50
CA ILE A 245 -10.90 0.00 8.30
C ILE A 245 -9.94 0.67 7.31
N LEU A 246 -8.74 0.12 7.12
CA LEU A 246 -7.75 0.72 6.21
C LEU A 246 -8.25 0.82 4.75
N GLU A 247 -9.01 -0.17 4.28
CA GLU A 247 -9.61 -0.16 2.92
C GLU A 247 -10.54 1.05 2.69
N CYS A 248 -11.09 1.65 3.74
CA CYS A 248 -12.01 2.78 3.62
C CYS A 248 -11.39 3.99 2.91
N ARG A 249 -10.05 4.17 2.98
CA ARG A 249 -9.35 5.32 2.39
C ARG A 249 -9.58 5.46 0.88
N SER A 250 -9.69 4.35 0.16
CA SER A 250 -9.92 4.31 -1.30
C SER A 250 -11.24 3.61 -1.65
N CYS A 251 -12.14 3.43 -0.67
CA CYS A 251 -13.40 2.76 -0.90
C CYS A 251 -14.40 3.74 -1.54
N PRO A 252 -15.02 3.41 -2.69
CA PRO A 252 -16.01 4.28 -3.33
C PRO A 252 -17.25 4.48 -2.45
N TRP A 253 -17.50 3.59 -1.49
CA TRP A 253 -18.62 3.64 -0.55
C TRP A 253 -18.29 4.38 0.76
N TRP A 254 -17.12 5.02 0.86
CA TRP A 254 -16.75 5.77 2.05
C TRP A 254 -17.78 6.83 2.44
N PRO A 255 -18.32 7.67 1.54
CA PRO A 255 -19.31 8.69 1.92
C PRO A 255 -20.55 8.10 2.63
N THR A 256 -21.05 6.96 2.15
CA THR A 256 -22.17 6.25 2.79
C THR A 256 -21.79 5.69 4.16
N CYS A 257 -20.63 5.04 4.26
CA CYS A 257 -20.20 4.45 5.53
C CYS A 257 -19.86 5.51 6.57
N GLU A 258 -19.18 6.58 6.18
CA GLU A 258 -18.76 7.67 7.05
C GLU A 258 -19.95 8.37 7.69
N ALA A 259 -20.97 8.73 6.90
CA ALA A 259 -22.19 9.34 7.40
C ALA A 259 -22.84 8.48 8.50
N ALA A 260 -23.00 7.17 8.24
CA ALA A 260 -23.58 6.24 9.20
C ALA A 260 -22.71 6.04 10.46
N LEU A 261 -21.38 6.10 10.34
CA LEU A 261 -20.46 5.99 11.47
C LEU A 261 -20.51 7.24 12.35
N ILE A 262 -20.54 8.44 11.74
CA ILE A 262 -20.63 9.73 12.44
C ILE A 262 -21.95 9.84 13.19
N GLU A 263 -23.07 9.52 12.53
CA GLU A 263 -24.41 9.55 13.15
C GLU A 263 -24.47 8.70 14.42
N ARG A 264 -23.86 7.51 14.39
CA ARG A 264 -23.84 6.56 15.51
C ARG A 264 -22.71 6.79 16.49
N ARG A 265 -21.81 7.75 16.21
CA ARG A 265 -20.55 7.95 16.94
C ARG A 265 -19.81 6.62 17.13
N ASP A 266 -19.69 5.83 16.07
CA ASP A 266 -19.12 4.48 16.15
C ASP A 266 -17.67 4.52 16.64
N VAL A 267 -17.30 3.59 17.52
CA VAL A 267 -15.96 3.53 18.13
C VAL A 267 -14.84 3.43 17.09
N SER A 268 -15.10 2.84 15.90
CA SER A 268 -14.10 2.76 14.82
C SER A 268 -13.70 4.11 14.21
N LEU A 269 -14.38 5.21 14.54
CA LEU A 269 -13.94 6.55 14.14
C LEU A 269 -12.58 6.92 14.75
N VAL A 270 -12.28 6.41 15.95
CA VAL A 270 -11.09 6.77 16.75
C VAL A 270 -10.10 5.62 16.93
N VAL A 271 -10.49 4.37 16.67
CA VAL A 271 -9.59 3.19 16.72
C VAL A 271 -9.59 2.41 15.41
N ARG A 272 -8.61 1.50 15.24
CA ARG A 272 -8.56 0.60 14.08
C ARG A 272 -9.71 -0.42 14.12
N GLY A 273 -10.03 -1.01 12.97
CA GLY A 273 -11.15 -1.96 12.85
C GLY A 273 -11.05 -3.19 13.76
N GLU A 274 -9.86 -3.76 13.92
CA GLU A 274 -9.63 -4.91 14.81
C GLU A 274 -9.86 -4.54 16.28
N ASP A 275 -9.32 -3.40 16.69
CA ASP A 275 -9.55 -2.83 18.03
C ASP A 275 -11.04 -2.53 18.26
N ALA A 276 -11.74 -2.00 17.25
CA ALA A 276 -13.18 -1.76 17.33
C ALA A 276 -13.99 -3.06 17.52
N VAL A 277 -13.53 -4.19 16.97
CA VAL A 277 -14.15 -5.51 17.22
C VAL A 277 -13.89 -5.95 18.65
N SER A 278 -12.66 -5.83 19.15
CA SER A 278 -12.32 -6.15 20.54
C SER A 278 -13.13 -5.31 21.53
N LEU A 279 -13.27 -4.00 21.32
CA LEU A 279 -14.06 -3.09 22.15
C LEU A 279 -15.55 -3.46 22.15
N ARG A 280 -16.12 -3.81 21.00
CA ARG A 280 -17.51 -4.29 20.93
C ARG A 280 -17.71 -5.59 21.71
N GLY A 281 -16.70 -6.46 21.75
CA GLY A 281 -16.70 -7.70 22.54
C GLY A 281 -16.88 -7.46 24.04
N ILE A 282 -16.48 -6.29 24.54
CA ILE A 282 -16.67 -5.87 25.95
C ILE A 282 -17.81 -4.85 26.13
N GLY A 283 -18.68 -4.68 25.12
CA GLY A 283 -19.83 -3.77 25.17
C GLY A 283 -19.53 -2.30 24.86
N VAL A 284 -18.30 -1.97 24.44
CA VAL A 284 -17.91 -0.60 24.04
C VAL A 284 -18.04 -0.46 22.53
N SER A 285 -19.12 0.18 22.09
CA SER A 285 -19.49 0.30 20.66
C SER A 285 -19.45 1.72 20.11
N THR A 286 -19.43 2.74 20.97
CA THR A 286 -19.43 4.16 20.61
C THR A 286 -18.22 4.90 21.17
N VAL A 287 -17.91 6.05 20.58
CA VAL A 287 -16.87 6.97 21.07
C VAL A 287 -17.20 7.42 22.50
N ASP A 288 -18.46 7.72 22.79
CA ASP A 288 -18.94 8.16 24.11
C ASP A 288 -18.69 7.08 25.19
N GLN A 289 -19.02 5.81 24.87
CA GLN A 289 -18.77 4.67 25.78
C GLN A 289 -17.28 4.44 26.03
N LEU A 290 -16.43 4.66 25.02
CA LEU A 290 -14.99 4.54 25.15
C LEU A 290 -14.40 5.70 25.98
N ALA A 291 -14.86 6.93 25.75
CA ALA A 291 -14.40 8.11 26.49
C ALA A 291 -14.71 8.04 27.99
N ALA A 292 -15.81 7.39 28.37
CA ALA A 292 -16.22 7.16 29.76
C ALA A 292 -15.38 6.10 30.49
N GLN A 293 -14.54 5.34 29.79
CA GLN A 293 -13.68 4.34 30.42
C GLN A 293 -12.55 4.99 31.22
N PRO A 294 -12.04 4.33 32.28
CA PRO A 294 -10.85 4.80 32.98
C PRO A 294 -9.59 4.58 32.14
N THR A 295 -8.65 5.52 32.21
CA THR A 295 -7.36 5.45 31.48
C THR A 295 -6.30 4.59 32.18
N ALA A 296 -6.43 4.38 33.49
CA ALA A 296 -5.40 3.81 34.37
C ALA A 296 -5.63 2.34 34.81
N VAL A 297 -6.60 1.63 34.20
CA VAL A 297 -6.91 0.24 34.55
C VAL A 297 -6.27 -0.72 33.53
N GLU A 298 -5.90 -1.92 33.99
CA GLU A 298 -5.51 -3.04 33.13
C GLU A 298 -6.50 -3.18 31.97
N ALA A 299 -5.99 -3.24 30.74
CA ALA A 299 -6.81 -3.10 29.54
C ALA A 299 -7.89 -4.20 29.51
N PRO A 300 -9.20 -3.86 29.51
CA PRO A 300 -10.27 -4.85 29.51
C PRO A 300 -10.35 -5.63 28.19
N ALA A 301 -9.64 -5.17 27.15
CA ALA A 301 -9.55 -5.81 25.85
C ALA A 301 -8.10 -5.80 25.34
N GLN A 302 -7.69 -6.89 24.69
CA GLN A 302 -6.43 -6.93 23.96
C GLN A 302 -6.54 -6.05 22.72
N MET A 303 -5.82 -4.94 22.73
CA MET A 303 -5.71 -4.00 21.63
C MET A 303 -4.43 -4.28 20.84
N VAL A 304 -4.52 -4.18 19.51
CA VAL A 304 -3.40 -4.41 18.58
C VAL A 304 -2.85 -3.09 18.04
N GLY A 305 -3.73 -2.10 17.82
CA GLY A 305 -3.35 -0.85 17.17
C GLY A 305 -2.72 0.21 18.09
N MET A 306 -3.10 0.22 19.36
CA MET A 306 -2.61 1.16 20.38
C MET A 306 -2.97 0.72 21.80
N PRO A 307 -2.30 1.25 22.83
CA PRO A 307 -2.73 1.09 24.22
C PRO A 307 -4.18 1.53 24.45
N PHE A 308 -4.88 0.83 25.34
CA PHE A 308 -6.28 1.14 25.67
C PHE A 308 -6.46 2.57 26.21
N GLY A 309 -5.59 3.03 27.11
CA GLY A 309 -5.64 4.39 27.64
C GLY A 309 -5.52 5.47 26.56
N ASP A 310 -4.69 5.25 25.53
CA ASP A 310 -4.57 6.14 24.38
C ASP A 310 -5.87 6.21 23.57
N ALA A 311 -6.56 5.07 23.40
CA ALA A 311 -7.85 5.02 22.72
C ALA A 311 -8.92 5.80 23.47
N VAL A 312 -8.93 5.73 24.81
CA VAL A 312 -9.82 6.54 25.67
C VAL A 312 -9.54 8.03 25.50
N LEU A 313 -8.26 8.43 25.53
CA LEU A 313 -7.86 9.83 25.34
C LEU A 313 -8.24 10.35 23.94
N LEU A 314 -8.07 9.53 22.90
CA LEU A 314 -8.51 9.89 21.54
C LEU A 314 -10.03 10.02 21.45
N ALA A 315 -10.79 9.18 22.16
CA ALA A 315 -12.24 9.31 22.23
C ALA A 315 -12.67 10.63 22.91
N ARG A 316 -12.02 11.00 24.01
CA ARG A 316 -12.25 12.28 24.70
C ARG A 316 -11.87 13.48 23.83
N ALA A 317 -10.76 13.39 23.12
CA ALA A 317 -10.32 14.41 22.16
C ALA A 317 -11.33 14.58 21.02
N TRP A 318 -11.83 13.47 20.46
CA TRP A 318 -12.83 13.48 19.40
C TRP A 318 -14.13 14.18 19.86
N LEU A 319 -14.58 13.92 21.09
CA LEU A 319 -15.75 14.61 21.67
C LEU A 319 -15.54 16.13 21.83
N ARG A 320 -14.29 16.58 21.99
CA ARG A 320 -13.92 18.01 22.02
C ARG A 320 -13.60 18.59 20.64
N GLY A 321 -13.77 17.84 19.56
CA GLY A 321 -13.43 18.27 18.20
C GLY A 321 -11.93 18.35 17.92
N ALA A 322 -11.09 17.81 18.80
CA ALA A 322 -9.64 17.81 18.64
C ALA A 322 -9.17 16.57 17.86
N SER A 323 -8.35 16.79 16.82
CA SER A 323 -7.73 15.71 16.05
C SER A 323 -6.35 15.31 16.54
N LEU A 324 -5.72 16.17 17.34
CA LEU A 324 -4.40 16.01 17.96
C LEU A 324 -4.48 16.32 19.45
N VAL A 325 -3.75 15.54 20.24
CA VAL A 325 -3.56 15.76 21.67
C VAL A 325 -2.08 15.68 21.98
N ARG A 326 -1.57 16.60 22.78
CA ARG A 326 -0.22 16.51 23.31
C ARG A 326 -0.18 15.46 24.40
N ARG A 327 0.75 14.50 24.29
CA ARG A 327 1.04 13.52 25.35
C ARG A 327 1.82 14.13 26.48
N GLU A 328 2.65 15.11 26.15
CA GLU A 328 3.54 15.79 27.07
C GLU A 328 3.06 17.20 27.36
N GLU A 329 3.30 17.68 28.59
CA GLU A 329 2.96 19.04 28.98
C GLU A 329 3.74 20.05 28.13
N ARG A 330 5.00 19.72 27.79
CA ARG A 330 5.87 20.51 26.91
C ARG A 330 6.22 19.71 25.66
N VAL A 331 6.05 20.35 24.50
CA VAL A 331 6.51 19.79 23.23
C VAL A 331 7.95 20.21 23.00
N LEU A 332 8.82 19.25 22.70
CA LEU A 332 10.24 19.48 22.46
C LEU A 332 10.61 19.03 21.05
N VAL A 333 11.20 19.93 20.28
CA VAL A 333 11.79 19.63 18.97
C VAL A 333 13.23 20.13 18.98
N PRO A 334 14.24 19.31 18.63
CA PRO A 334 15.62 19.77 18.56
C PRO A 334 15.75 20.91 17.53
N ARG A 335 16.38 22.03 17.91
CA ARG A 335 16.57 23.22 17.06
C ARG A 335 18.04 23.57 16.87
N ALA A 336 18.40 24.17 15.75
CA ALA A 336 19.76 24.63 15.50
C ALA A 336 19.76 26.05 14.96
N ASP A 337 20.92 26.69 14.97
CA ASP A 337 21.09 28.03 14.39
C ASP A 337 20.89 27.99 12.87
N VAL A 338 21.33 26.91 12.22
CA VAL A 338 21.19 26.66 10.78
C VAL A 338 20.44 25.35 10.58
N GLU A 339 19.35 25.41 9.81
CA GLU A 339 18.37 24.33 9.72
C GLU A 339 18.04 24.01 8.26
N LEU A 340 18.05 22.72 7.91
CA LEU A 340 17.78 22.23 6.56
C LEU A 340 16.67 21.17 6.57
N ASP A 341 15.47 21.52 6.15
CA ASP A 341 14.38 20.56 5.97
C ASP A 341 14.55 19.86 4.60
N VAL A 342 14.44 18.54 4.55
CA VAL A 342 14.72 17.69 3.40
C VAL A 342 13.54 16.77 3.12
N ASP A 343 13.19 16.63 1.84
CA ASP A 343 12.21 15.67 1.34
C ASP A 343 12.71 15.10 0.00
N MET A 344 12.19 13.94 -0.41
CA MET A 344 12.62 13.28 -1.64
C MET A 344 11.44 12.64 -2.39
N GLU A 345 11.53 12.65 -3.71
CA GLU A 345 10.58 11.97 -4.56
C GLU A 345 11.21 10.75 -5.25
N SER A 346 10.43 9.68 -5.34
CA SER A 346 10.87 8.42 -5.95
C SER A 346 9.84 7.83 -6.90
N PHE A 347 10.31 7.05 -7.87
CA PHE A 347 9.44 6.33 -8.79
C PHE A 347 9.46 4.83 -8.49
N GLY A 348 8.57 4.39 -7.60
CA GLY A 348 8.50 3.00 -7.17
C GLY A 348 9.84 2.52 -6.58
N ASP A 349 10.36 1.40 -7.11
CA ASP A 349 11.69 0.89 -6.76
C ASP A 349 12.78 1.30 -7.78
N ALA A 350 12.46 2.15 -8.77
CA ALA A 350 13.36 2.49 -9.88
C ALA A 350 14.45 3.50 -9.51
N GLY A 351 14.16 4.45 -8.61
CA GLY A 351 15.10 5.48 -8.19
C GLY A 351 14.46 6.66 -7.46
N ALA A 352 15.30 7.51 -6.91
CA ALA A 352 14.97 8.83 -6.37
C ALA A 352 15.21 9.89 -7.45
N TYR A 353 14.16 10.47 -8.03
CA TYR A 353 14.35 11.44 -9.12
C TYR A 353 14.56 12.87 -8.63
N MET A 354 14.23 13.18 -7.37
CA MET A 354 14.36 14.52 -6.83
C MET A 354 14.66 14.51 -5.33
N TRP A 355 15.55 15.42 -4.92
CA TRP A 355 15.82 15.79 -3.53
C TRP A 355 15.53 17.27 -3.35
N GLY A 356 14.62 17.61 -2.44
CA GLY A 356 14.29 18.98 -2.07
C GLY A 356 14.90 19.36 -0.74
N CYS A 357 15.30 20.62 -0.61
CA CYS A 357 15.82 21.19 0.62
C CYS A 357 15.23 22.57 0.87
N HIS A 358 14.98 22.93 2.14
CA HIS A 358 14.64 24.29 2.54
C HIS A 358 15.60 24.76 3.63
N LEU A 359 16.49 25.69 3.27
CA LEU A 359 17.44 26.28 4.20
C LEU A 359 16.76 27.42 4.97
N SER A 360 16.86 27.37 6.30
CA SER A 360 16.36 28.39 7.21
C SER A 360 17.33 28.64 8.37
N GLY A 361 17.22 29.81 9.02
CA GLY A 361 17.99 30.15 10.22
C GLY A 361 19.01 31.25 9.98
N ALA A 362 20.15 31.16 10.66
CA ALA A 362 21.23 32.13 10.58
C ALA A 362 21.84 32.19 9.18
N ASP A 363 22.23 33.40 8.76
CA ASP A 363 22.91 33.60 7.49
C ASP A 363 24.32 32.99 7.53
N ILE A 364 24.57 32.06 6.62
CA ILE A 364 25.87 31.39 6.40
C ILE A 364 26.52 31.77 5.06
N GLY A 365 25.95 32.75 4.36
CA GLY A 365 26.31 33.14 3.00
C GLY A 365 25.72 32.23 1.92
N GLU A 366 24.70 31.44 2.26
CA GLU A 366 23.89 30.66 1.32
C GLU A 366 22.49 31.26 1.22
N PRO A 367 21.88 31.32 0.01
CA PRO A 367 20.50 31.76 -0.14
C PRO A 367 19.55 30.91 0.69
N GLN A 368 18.72 31.57 1.50
CA GLN A 368 17.66 30.94 2.27
C GLN A 368 16.52 30.50 1.33
N GLY A 369 15.75 29.50 1.75
CA GLY A 369 14.58 29.00 1.02
C GLY A 369 14.80 27.66 0.33
N TYR A 370 13.91 27.35 -0.62
CA TYR A 370 13.83 26.04 -1.27
C TYR A 370 14.87 25.89 -2.40
N ARG A 371 15.45 24.69 -2.50
CA ARG A 371 16.32 24.25 -3.59
C ARG A 371 16.03 22.79 -3.92
N ALA A 372 15.94 22.46 -5.21
CA ALA A 372 15.75 21.10 -5.70
C ALA A 372 16.99 20.61 -6.45
N PHE A 373 17.26 19.31 -6.33
CA PHE A 373 18.21 18.57 -7.14
C PHE A 373 17.42 17.47 -7.84
N VAL A 374 17.36 17.52 -9.18
CA VAL A 374 16.43 16.69 -9.95
C VAL A 374 17.10 16.07 -11.18
N THR A 375 16.64 14.87 -11.52
CA THR A 375 16.83 14.27 -12.84
C THR A 375 15.49 14.16 -13.56
N TRP A 376 15.48 14.59 -14.82
CA TRP A 376 14.32 14.46 -15.71
C TRP A 376 14.49 13.35 -16.74
N ASP A 377 15.54 12.54 -16.60
CA ASP A 377 15.70 11.30 -17.34
C ASP A 377 14.78 10.23 -16.74
N PRO A 378 14.08 9.43 -17.58
CA PRO A 378 13.22 8.36 -17.08
C PRO A 378 14.01 7.35 -16.22
N LEU A 379 13.56 7.15 -14.97
CA LEU A 379 14.18 6.18 -14.08
C LEU A 379 13.90 4.71 -14.51
N PRO A 380 14.84 3.78 -14.28
CA PRO A 380 16.17 4.00 -13.69
C PRO A 380 17.15 4.64 -14.69
N CYS A 381 17.93 5.64 -14.26
CA CYS A 381 18.88 6.35 -15.11
C CYS A 381 20.23 6.59 -14.40
N ALA A 382 21.26 6.93 -15.17
CA ALA A 382 22.59 7.23 -14.63
C ALA A 382 22.70 8.67 -14.08
N ASP A 383 21.88 9.60 -14.57
CA ASP A 383 21.85 11.00 -14.13
C ASP A 383 21.36 11.16 -12.67
N GLU A 384 20.66 10.15 -12.15
CA GLU A 384 20.31 10.04 -10.72
C GLU A 384 21.55 10.20 -9.82
N ALA A 385 22.72 9.70 -10.25
CA ALA A 385 23.97 9.87 -9.51
C ALA A 385 24.37 11.35 -9.37
N ARG A 386 24.24 12.15 -10.44
CA ARG A 386 24.54 13.59 -10.40
C ARG A 386 23.57 14.29 -9.44
N SER A 387 22.27 14.01 -9.59
CA SER A 387 21.23 14.61 -8.74
C SER A 387 21.48 14.34 -7.25
N PHE A 388 21.80 13.10 -6.87
CA PHE A 388 22.10 12.75 -5.48
C PHE A 388 23.44 13.34 -5.00
N GLY A 389 24.47 13.33 -5.86
CA GLY A 389 25.77 13.92 -5.54
C GLY A 389 25.71 15.43 -5.28
N GLU A 390 24.98 16.18 -6.11
CA GLU A 390 24.77 17.62 -5.93
C GLU A 390 24.03 17.93 -4.62
N PHE A 391 22.97 17.17 -4.31
CA PHE A 391 22.27 17.25 -3.03
C PHE A 391 23.23 17.01 -1.84
N TRP A 392 24.01 15.93 -1.90
CA TRP A 392 24.91 15.57 -0.81
C TRP A 392 26.02 16.61 -0.61
N SER A 393 26.58 17.11 -1.71
CA SER A 393 27.57 18.20 -1.70
C SER A 393 26.99 19.48 -1.10
N TYR A 394 25.75 19.83 -1.43
CA TYR A 394 25.07 20.98 -0.84
C TYR A 394 24.83 20.82 0.66
N LEU A 395 24.29 19.67 1.10
CA LEU A 395 24.11 19.35 2.52
C LEU A 395 25.45 19.46 3.29
N THR A 396 26.52 18.90 2.72
CA THR A 396 27.86 18.98 3.30
C THR A 396 28.38 20.41 3.35
N HIS A 397 28.14 21.21 2.29
CA HIS A 397 28.54 22.61 2.24
C HIS A 397 27.87 23.43 3.35
N VAL A 398 26.55 23.32 3.50
CA VAL A 398 25.79 24.02 4.55
C VAL A 398 26.34 23.68 5.94
N ARG A 399 26.61 22.39 6.21
CA ARG A 399 27.20 21.91 7.48
C ARG A 399 28.56 22.55 7.76
N LEU A 400 29.44 22.56 6.76
CA LEU A 400 30.78 23.14 6.89
C LEU A 400 30.73 24.65 7.11
N ARG A 401 29.83 25.36 6.42
CA ARG A 401 29.64 26.81 6.58
C ARG A 401 29.07 27.19 7.94
N ALA A 402 28.11 26.42 8.46
CA ALA A 402 27.61 26.60 9.83
C ALA A 402 28.74 26.41 10.85
N SER A 403 29.48 25.30 10.74
CA SER A 403 30.61 24.99 11.62
C SER A 403 31.71 26.07 11.56
N ALA A 404 32.07 26.54 10.37
CA ALA A 404 33.06 27.61 10.17
C ALA A 404 32.66 28.94 10.83
N ARG A 405 31.37 29.16 11.09
CA ARG A 405 30.83 30.33 11.80
C ARG A 405 30.54 30.05 13.28
N GLY A 406 30.88 28.86 13.80
CA GLY A 406 30.58 28.45 15.17
C GLY A 406 29.09 28.23 15.45
N LEU A 407 28.30 28.01 14.41
CA LEU A 407 26.86 27.82 14.48
C LEU A 407 26.51 26.33 14.52
N SER A 408 25.47 25.99 15.29
CA SER A 408 24.91 24.64 15.29
C SER A 408 24.14 24.36 13.99
N PHE A 409 24.12 23.08 13.58
CA PHE A 409 23.42 22.64 12.38
C PHE A 409 22.53 21.43 12.67
N ARG A 410 21.32 21.42 12.10
CA ARG A 410 20.43 20.25 12.02
C ARG A 410 19.74 20.19 10.66
N ALA A 411 19.58 18.98 10.16
CA ALA A 411 18.72 18.66 9.04
C ALA A 411 17.57 17.78 9.50
N TYR A 412 16.43 17.94 8.84
CA TYR A 412 15.17 17.32 9.22
C TYR A 412 14.58 16.60 8.02
N CYS A 413 14.00 15.44 8.23
CA CYS A 413 13.04 14.84 7.31
C CYS A 413 11.72 14.63 8.05
N TYR A 414 10.64 14.44 7.30
CA TYR A 414 9.41 14.05 7.96
C TYR A 414 9.50 12.63 8.49
N ASN A 415 9.96 11.66 7.70
CA ASN A 415 10.01 10.25 8.13
C ASN A 415 11.25 9.56 7.58
N GLU A 416 12.27 9.42 8.42
CA GLU A 416 13.60 8.97 7.98
C GLU A 416 13.65 7.62 7.24
N LEU A 417 12.64 6.75 7.36
CA LEU A 417 12.68 5.43 6.74
C LEU A 417 12.83 5.48 5.22
N ALA A 418 12.15 6.40 4.53
CA ALA A 418 12.22 6.48 3.07
C ALA A 418 13.50 7.20 2.60
N GLU A 419 13.84 8.29 3.26
CA GLU A 419 14.98 9.15 2.99
C GLU A 419 16.28 8.38 3.27
N ASN A 420 16.39 7.69 4.41
CA ASN A 420 17.53 6.84 4.73
C ASN A 420 17.68 5.69 3.73
N ARG A 421 16.56 5.04 3.33
CA ARG A 421 16.59 3.98 2.31
C ARG A 421 17.21 4.50 1.01
N TRP A 422 16.80 5.68 0.54
CA TRP A 422 17.28 6.22 -0.72
C TRP A 422 18.67 6.85 -0.63
N MET A 423 19.05 7.46 0.49
CA MET A 423 20.42 7.93 0.70
C MET A 423 21.41 6.75 0.70
N LEU A 424 21.12 5.68 1.45
CA LEU A 424 21.96 4.48 1.51
C LEU A 424 22.00 3.76 0.15
N GLY A 425 20.83 3.56 -0.47
CA GLY A 425 20.72 2.88 -1.76
C GLY A 425 21.39 3.64 -2.91
N SER A 426 21.39 4.98 -2.88
CA SER A 426 22.09 5.80 -3.88
C SER A 426 23.60 5.80 -3.66
N ALA A 427 24.07 5.87 -2.41
CA ALA A 427 25.49 5.74 -2.10
C ALA A 427 26.06 4.37 -2.51
N GLU A 428 25.30 3.29 -2.33
CA GLU A 428 25.71 1.94 -2.74
C GLU A 428 25.68 1.80 -4.28
N ARG A 429 24.58 2.18 -4.92
CA ARG A 429 24.36 1.99 -6.37
C ARG A 429 25.29 2.85 -7.24
N PHE A 430 25.69 4.03 -6.76
CA PHE A 430 26.52 4.97 -7.51
C PHE A 430 27.92 5.15 -6.91
N ALA A 431 28.39 4.19 -6.09
CA ALA A 431 29.70 4.22 -5.47
C ALA A 431 30.82 4.53 -6.48
N GLY A 432 31.68 5.50 -6.15
CA GLY A 432 32.82 5.91 -6.98
C GLY A 432 32.50 6.93 -8.09
N LYS A 433 31.23 7.32 -8.27
CA LYS A 433 30.88 8.48 -9.13
C LYS A 433 31.25 9.81 -8.44
N PRO A 434 31.45 10.90 -9.20
CA PRO A 434 31.71 12.23 -8.63
C PRO A 434 30.67 12.63 -7.59
N ASP A 435 31.13 13.28 -6.50
CA ASP A 435 30.31 13.81 -5.40
C ASP A 435 29.46 12.80 -4.62
N ILE A 436 29.51 11.51 -4.98
CA ILE A 436 28.81 10.47 -4.23
C ILE A 436 29.54 10.16 -2.92
N PRO A 437 28.87 10.24 -1.76
CA PRO A 437 29.47 9.86 -0.49
C PRO A 437 29.73 8.36 -0.41
N THR A 438 30.66 7.97 0.46
CA THR A 438 30.78 6.56 0.85
C THR A 438 29.55 6.15 1.67
N LEU A 439 29.20 4.86 1.63
CA LEU A 439 28.12 4.31 2.45
C LEU A 439 28.32 4.62 3.94
N GLN A 440 29.57 4.54 4.43
CA GLN A 440 29.91 4.85 5.81
C GLN A 440 29.62 6.33 6.14
N THR A 441 29.98 7.26 5.24
CA THR A 441 29.70 8.69 5.44
C THR A 441 28.20 8.97 5.55
N VAL A 442 27.37 8.26 4.78
CA VAL A 442 25.91 8.36 4.92
C VAL A 442 25.44 7.82 6.27
N GLN A 443 25.91 6.62 6.65
CA GLN A 443 25.58 5.99 7.93
C GLN A 443 25.94 6.87 9.13
N ASP A 444 27.14 7.47 9.11
CA ASP A 444 27.62 8.36 10.16
C ASP A 444 26.74 9.61 10.28
N PHE A 445 26.28 10.16 9.16
CA PHE A 445 25.41 11.33 9.16
C PHE A 445 24.01 11.01 9.70
N ILE A 446 23.35 9.98 9.16
CA ILE A 446 21.97 9.63 9.57
C ILE A 446 21.91 9.10 11.01
N GLY A 447 23.02 8.53 11.52
CA GLY A 447 23.14 8.13 12.92
C GLY A 447 23.51 9.26 13.89
N SER A 448 23.78 10.47 13.38
CA SER A 448 24.19 11.62 14.19
C SER A 448 22.99 12.43 14.69
N PRO A 449 23.13 13.21 15.79
CA PRO A 449 22.08 14.12 16.25
C PRO A 449 21.83 15.32 15.31
N GLN A 450 22.56 15.42 14.20
CA GLN A 450 22.31 16.42 13.15
C GLN A 450 21.19 15.99 12.20
N TRP A 451 20.83 14.70 12.14
CA TRP A 451 19.71 14.21 11.34
C TRP A 451 18.51 13.92 12.26
N VAL A 452 17.38 14.58 12.01
CA VAL A 452 16.23 14.55 12.92
C VAL A 452 14.99 14.03 12.18
N ASP A 453 14.44 12.93 12.70
CA ASP A 453 13.16 12.35 12.27
C ASP A 453 11.98 13.04 12.99
N LEU A 454 11.26 13.93 12.28
CA LEU A 454 10.10 14.60 12.87
C LEU A 454 8.92 13.65 13.12
N PHE A 455 8.77 12.58 12.33
CA PHE A 455 7.72 11.59 12.52
C PHE A 455 7.90 10.84 13.84
N GLY A 456 9.14 10.50 14.21
CA GLY A 456 9.48 9.96 15.52
C GLY A 456 9.02 10.88 16.65
N ILE A 457 9.31 12.18 16.55
CA ILE A 457 8.88 13.15 17.58
C ILE A 457 7.35 13.27 17.63
N VAL A 458 6.68 13.38 16.49
CA VAL A 458 5.21 13.39 16.41
C VAL A 458 4.62 12.11 17.00
N ARG A 459 5.22 10.96 16.71
CA ARG A 459 4.78 9.66 17.20
C ARG A 459 4.81 9.58 18.71
N ASP A 460 5.86 10.15 19.32
CA ASP A 460 6.15 10.01 20.74
C ASP A 460 5.45 11.08 21.59
N GLN A 461 5.26 12.30 21.05
CA GLN A 461 4.69 13.42 21.80
C GLN A 461 3.22 13.71 21.49
N PHE A 462 2.61 13.07 20.48
CA PHE A 462 1.22 13.32 20.11
C PHE A 462 0.37 12.04 19.98
N LEU A 463 -0.90 12.17 20.35
CA LEU A 463 -1.98 11.27 19.97
C LEU A 463 -2.68 11.84 18.73
N CYS A 464 -2.87 11.01 17.71
CA CYS A 464 -3.42 11.44 16.42
C CYS A 464 -4.58 10.54 16.00
N ALA A 465 -5.81 11.06 16.00
CA ALA A 465 -7.01 10.28 15.70
C ALA A 465 -7.08 9.82 14.22
N LYS A 466 -6.51 10.61 13.31
CA LYS A 466 -6.61 10.38 11.86
C LYS A 466 -5.33 9.83 11.24
N GLY A 467 -4.33 9.49 12.04
CA GLY A 467 -3.02 9.03 11.61
C GLY A 467 -1.93 10.08 11.78
N LYS A 468 -0.68 9.64 11.62
CA LYS A 468 0.54 10.41 11.91
C LYS A 468 1.31 10.77 10.63
N GLY A 469 0.66 10.88 9.47
CA GLY A 469 1.35 11.26 8.22
C GLY A 469 1.44 12.78 8.08
N LEU A 470 2.40 13.30 7.32
CA LEU A 470 2.64 14.75 7.21
C LEU A 470 1.38 15.52 6.82
N LYS A 471 0.67 15.03 5.80
CA LYS A 471 -0.63 15.57 5.33
C LYS A 471 -1.76 15.52 6.35
N MET A 472 -1.63 14.68 7.38
CA MET A 472 -2.59 14.60 8.48
C MET A 472 -2.28 15.58 9.61
N ILE A 473 -1.01 15.95 9.79
CA ILE A 473 -0.52 16.74 10.93
C ILE A 473 -0.26 18.20 10.55
N ALA A 474 0.35 18.45 9.39
CA ALA A 474 0.70 19.80 8.95
C ALA A 474 -0.49 20.78 8.87
N PRO A 475 -1.74 20.35 8.55
CA PRO A 475 -2.90 21.23 8.65
C PRO A 475 -3.15 21.79 10.05
N ALA A 476 -2.81 21.05 11.12
CA ALA A 476 -2.89 21.55 12.48
C ALA A 476 -1.82 22.63 12.78
N ALA A 477 -0.73 22.65 12.00
CA ALA A 477 0.25 23.72 11.99
C ALA A 477 -0.11 24.87 11.02
N GLY A 478 -1.32 24.85 10.42
CA GLY A 478 -1.79 25.87 9.48
C GLY A 478 -1.27 25.72 8.05
N PHE A 479 -0.66 24.57 7.70
CA PHE A 479 -0.16 24.35 6.35
C PHE A 479 -1.22 23.76 5.40
N SER A 480 -1.22 24.21 4.15
CA SER A 480 -2.02 23.65 3.06
C SER A 480 -1.19 23.54 1.79
N TRP A 481 -1.30 22.40 1.10
CA TRP A 481 -0.67 22.20 -0.21
C TRP A 481 -1.34 23.08 -1.27
N ARG A 482 -0.54 23.57 -2.23
CA ARG A 482 -1.02 24.32 -3.40
C ARG A 482 -1.89 23.44 -4.29
N ASP A 483 -1.48 22.18 -4.46
CA ASP A 483 -2.16 21.22 -5.33
C ASP A 483 -3.24 20.43 -4.56
N PRO A 484 -4.52 20.45 -5.00
CA PRO A 484 -5.58 19.68 -4.35
C PRO A 484 -5.44 18.17 -4.53
N GLU A 485 -4.67 17.71 -5.53
CA GLU A 485 -4.34 16.31 -5.79
C GLU A 485 -2.98 15.89 -5.17
N ALA A 486 -2.38 16.71 -4.31
CA ALA A 486 -1.10 16.43 -3.66
C ALA A 486 -1.04 15.04 -2.99
N GLY A 487 -0.21 14.13 -3.51
CA GLY A 487 -0.12 12.75 -3.04
C GLY A 487 1.04 11.99 -3.68
N GLY A 488 1.79 11.21 -2.91
CA GLY A 488 2.90 10.40 -3.46
C GLY A 488 2.47 9.40 -4.54
N GLU A 489 1.21 8.93 -4.53
CA GLU A 489 0.70 8.12 -5.64
C GLU A 489 0.42 8.95 -6.91
N ASN A 490 -0.03 10.20 -6.76
CA ASN A 490 -0.25 11.11 -7.88
C ASN A 490 1.07 11.69 -8.43
N SER A 491 2.07 11.94 -7.57
CA SER A 491 3.40 12.40 -8.02
C SER A 491 4.06 11.40 -8.95
N MET A 492 3.86 10.10 -8.74
CA MET A 492 4.31 9.07 -9.70
C MET A 492 3.66 9.21 -11.08
N ARG A 493 2.37 9.58 -11.16
CA ARG A 493 1.68 9.82 -12.44
C ARG A 493 2.25 11.07 -13.12
N TRP A 494 2.37 12.16 -12.38
CA TRP A 494 2.97 13.40 -12.90
C TRP A 494 4.38 13.15 -13.41
N TYR A 495 5.18 12.34 -12.69
CA TYR A 495 6.53 12.00 -13.11
C TYR A 495 6.56 11.22 -14.42
N ARG A 496 5.67 10.23 -14.61
CA ARG A 496 5.58 9.49 -15.90
C ARG A 496 5.35 10.43 -17.07
N ASP A 497 4.43 11.38 -16.92
CA ASP A 497 4.13 12.39 -17.93
C ASP A 497 5.31 13.37 -18.09
N ALA A 498 5.94 13.79 -16.99
CA ALA A 498 7.04 14.75 -16.95
C ALA A 498 8.29 14.28 -17.69
N VAL A 499 8.50 12.97 -17.79
CA VAL A 499 9.66 12.35 -18.47
C VAL A 499 9.29 11.61 -19.75
N GLY A 500 8.00 11.54 -20.11
CA GLY A 500 7.57 10.77 -21.27
C GLY A 500 7.82 9.26 -21.10
N MET A 501 7.61 8.73 -19.90
CA MET A 501 7.98 7.36 -19.49
C MET A 501 7.44 6.28 -20.46
N ASP A 502 6.28 6.52 -21.04
CA ASP A 502 5.59 5.59 -21.95
C ASP A 502 5.86 5.88 -23.44
N GLY A 503 6.95 6.59 -23.76
CA GLY A 503 7.38 6.92 -25.13
C GLY A 503 6.68 8.13 -25.75
N GLY A 504 5.91 8.88 -24.96
CA GLY A 504 5.35 10.18 -25.35
C GLY A 504 6.34 11.33 -25.13
N GLU A 505 5.98 12.53 -25.62
CA GLU A 505 6.75 13.74 -25.36
C GLU A 505 6.71 14.12 -23.87
N PRO A 506 7.86 14.42 -23.23
CA PRO A 506 7.91 14.91 -21.86
C PRO A 506 7.06 16.16 -21.66
N ARG A 507 6.34 16.24 -20.55
CA ARG A 507 5.41 17.33 -20.21
C ARG A 507 6.03 18.33 -19.24
N PRO A 508 6.45 19.54 -19.67
CA PRO A 508 7.08 20.52 -18.77
C PRO A 508 6.15 20.99 -17.65
N ASP A 509 4.84 21.10 -17.91
CA ASP A 509 3.84 21.47 -16.91
C ASP A 509 3.82 20.50 -15.71
N GLN A 510 4.11 19.21 -15.95
CA GLN A 510 4.20 18.23 -14.89
C GLN A 510 5.53 18.31 -14.12
N ARG A 511 6.61 18.79 -14.75
CA ARG A 511 7.89 19.06 -14.07
C ARG A 511 7.73 20.20 -13.06
N ASP A 512 7.11 21.29 -13.47
CA ASP A 512 6.83 22.44 -12.60
C ASP A 512 5.93 22.01 -11.43
N ARG A 513 4.85 21.27 -11.72
CA ARG A 513 3.94 20.72 -10.71
C ARG A 513 4.66 19.83 -9.69
N LEU A 514 5.63 19.02 -10.12
CA LEU A 514 6.42 18.16 -9.23
C LEU A 514 7.37 18.97 -8.33
N LEU A 515 8.01 20.00 -8.87
CA LEU A 515 8.86 20.90 -8.09
C LEU A 515 8.03 21.62 -7.01
N GLU A 516 6.83 22.11 -7.36
CA GLU A 516 5.91 22.71 -6.40
C GLU A 516 5.45 21.71 -5.33
N TYR A 517 5.15 20.47 -5.75
CA TYR A 517 4.72 19.42 -4.82
C TYR A 517 5.79 19.09 -3.78
N ASN A 518 7.04 18.88 -4.22
CA ASN A 518 8.14 18.59 -3.32
C ASN A 518 8.52 19.82 -2.47
N GLU A 519 8.47 21.03 -3.04
CA GLU A 519 8.62 22.25 -2.24
C GLU A 519 7.55 22.34 -1.13
N ASP A 520 6.30 21.96 -1.40
CA ASP A 520 5.24 21.94 -0.39
C ASP A 520 5.51 20.90 0.70
N ASP A 521 5.97 19.68 0.36
CA ASP A 521 6.30 18.66 1.37
C ASP A 521 7.49 19.09 2.26
N VAL A 522 8.51 19.75 1.69
CA VAL A 522 9.59 20.36 2.48
C VAL A 522 9.07 21.51 3.35
N ARG A 523 8.27 22.42 2.79
CA ARG A 523 7.70 23.56 3.54
C ARG A 523 6.72 23.11 4.61
N ALA A 524 5.98 22.02 4.41
CA ALA A 524 5.11 21.43 5.42
C ALA A 524 5.92 20.93 6.60
N THR A 525 7.04 20.24 6.35
CA THR A 525 8.00 19.78 7.37
C THR A 525 8.57 20.95 8.15
N TRP A 526 9.04 21.99 7.45
CA TRP A 526 9.52 23.24 8.04
C TRP A 526 8.46 23.95 8.90
N THR A 527 7.22 24.05 8.39
CA THR A 527 6.10 24.69 9.10
C THR A 527 5.74 23.93 10.36
N LEU A 528 5.65 22.60 10.27
CA LEU A 528 5.35 21.72 11.39
C LEU A 528 6.40 21.85 12.49
N ARG A 529 7.69 21.79 12.13
CA ARG A 529 8.82 21.95 13.05
C ARG A 529 8.76 23.27 13.81
N ARG A 530 8.46 24.37 13.11
CA ARG A 530 8.33 25.70 13.73
C ARG A 530 7.11 25.80 14.63
N TRP A 531 5.98 25.22 14.22
CA TRP A 531 4.77 25.21 15.03
C TRP A 531 4.97 24.43 16.33
N MET A 532 5.64 23.28 16.29
CA MET A 532 5.98 22.47 17.47
C MET A 532 6.85 23.20 18.51
N ASP A 533 7.63 24.19 18.07
CA ASP A 533 8.47 25.03 18.92
C ASP A 533 7.80 26.36 19.31
N SER A 534 6.55 26.59 18.89
CA SER A 534 5.83 27.84 19.10
C SER A 534 4.76 27.73 20.18
N PRO A 535 4.31 28.85 20.78
CA PRO A 535 3.18 28.85 21.71
C PRO A 535 1.89 28.24 21.13
N ALA A 536 1.71 28.27 19.81
CA ALA A 536 0.50 27.75 19.15
C ALA A 536 0.31 26.24 19.34
N VAL A 537 1.37 25.47 19.61
CA VAL A 537 1.23 24.03 19.90
C VAL A 537 0.42 23.79 21.18
N TYR A 538 0.42 24.74 22.12
CA TYR A 538 -0.28 24.64 23.40
C TYR A 538 -1.77 24.95 23.31
N GLU A 539 -2.27 25.38 22.14
CA GLU A 539 -3.70 25.41 21.83
C GLU A 539 -4.29 24.00 21.72
N LEU A 540 -3.44 22.99 21.48
CA LEU A 540 -3.85 21.60 21.53
C LEU A 540 -4.09 21.13 22.98
N PRO A 541 -5.13 20.32 23.20
CA PRO A 541 -5.37 19.74 24.52
C PRO A 541 -4.19 18.89 24.99
N TYR A 542 -3.90 18.93 26.28
CA TYR A 542 -2.95 18.03 26.92
C TYR A 542 -3.67 16.77 27.41
N ALA A 543 -3.04 15.61 27.23
CA ALA A 543 -3.60 14.33 27.66
C ALA A 543 -3.94 14.28 29.15
N GLY A 544 -3.20 15.00 30.01
CA GLY A 544 -3.51 15.12 31.43
C GLY A 544 -4.76 15.95 31.76
N GLU A 545 -5.30 16.71 30.81
CA GLU A 545 -6.53 17.50 30.93
C GLU A 545 -7.77 16.79 30.36
N LEU A 546 -7.57 15.62 29.75
CA LEU A 546 -8.63 14.87 29.06
C LEU A 546 -9.31 13.86 29.97
#